data_AF-A0AA43A1E7-F1
#
_entry.id   AF-A0AA43A1E7-F1
#
_cell.length_a   1.000
_cell.length_b   1.000
_cell.length_c   1.000
_cell.angle_alpha   90.00
_cell.angle_beta   90.00
_cell.angle_gamma   90.00
#
_symmetry.space_group_name_H-M   'P 1'
#
loop_
_entity.id
_entity.type
_entity.pdbx_description
1 polymer ?
#
loop_
_entity_poly.entity_id
_entity_poly.type
_entity_poly.pdbx_seq_one_letter_code
_entity_poly.pdbx_strand_id
1 'polypeptide(L)'
;MSGNARSWIEIGSVLVLVGGLVLVAAQIRQSTEITRVQLDTSVQQNWRTVDGTRQGEEFAKVLAKSIENPQDLTLAEFFELDAYYQGVLDQLEAVAKHVESGYREESLENIFSNNAEIYFGNAFAKAWVVRHYSKQNDQFEDWVQVLLATAQSVDSGGFEAKYHGVLKDIK
;
A
#
# COMPACT_ATOMS: atom_id res chain seq x y z
N MET A 1 -54.05 -28.41 -34.94
CA MET A 1 -53.74 -27.34 -33.97
C MET A 1 -52.34 -27.58 -33.42
N SER A 2 -51.29 -27.13 -34.10
CA SER A 2 -49.90 -27.49 -33.70
C SER A 2 -48.81 -26.44 -34.03
N GLY A 3 -49.15 -25.30 -34.63
CA GLY A 3 -48.18 -24.21 -34.88
C GLY A 3 -47.98 -23.28 -33.68
N ASN A 4 -49.09 -22.89 -33.01
CA ASN A 4 -49.05 -21.84 -32.00
C ASN A 4 -48.32 -22.26 -30.72
N ALA A 5 -48.50 -23.51 -30.25
CA ALA A 5 -47.87 -23.99 -29.02
C ALA A 5 -46.34 -24.06 -29.13
N ARG A 6 -45.81 -24.37 -30.32
CA ARG A 6 -44.37 -24.48 -30.56
C ARG A 6 -43.69 -23.10 -30.52
N SER A 7 -44.31 -22.08 -31.13
CA SER A 7 -43.83 -20.69 -31.05
C SER A 7 -43.88 -20.12 -29.63
N TRP A 8 -44.89 -20.44 -28.84
CA TRP A 8 -44.96 -19.98 -27.43
C TRP A 8 -43.86 -20.58 -26.55
N ILE A 9 -43.47 -21.85 -26.81
CA ILE A 9 -42.38 -22.51 -26.09
C ILE A 9 -41.02 -21.89 -26.48
N GLU A 10 -40.80 -21.59 -27.76
CA GLU A 10 -39.58 -20.91 -28.22
C GLU A 10 -39.44 -19.49 -27.64
N ILE A 11 -40.53 -18.71 -27.64
CA ILE A 11 -40.55 -17.37 -27.01
C ILE A 11 -40.28 -17.45 -25.51
N GLY A 12 -40.91 -18.41 -24.81
CA GLY A 12 -40.66 -18.63 -23.39
C GLY A 12 -39.20 -18.97 -23.08
N SER A 13 -38.56 -19.76 -23.95
CA SER A 13 -37.17 -20.18 -23.78
C SER A 13 -36.20 -19.01 -23.93
N VAL A 14 -36.43 -18.11 -24.90
CA VAL A 14 -35.65 -16.89 -25.07
C VAL A 14 -35.83 -15.93 -23.88
N LEU A 15 -37.05 -15.78 -23.36
CA LEU A 15 -37.31 -14.93 -22.20
C LEU A 15 -36.62 -15.44 -20.93
N VAL A 16 -36.57 -16.76 -20.71
CA VAL A 16 -35.85 -17.36 -19.58
C VAL A 16 -34.35 -17.14 -19.72
N LEU A 17 -33.78 -17.31 -20.92
CA LEU A 17 -32.36 -17.06 -21.20
C LEU A 17 -31.99 -15.60 -20.95
N VAL A 18 -32.76 -14.66 -21.50
CA VAL A 18 -32.55 -13.22 -21.31
C VAL A 18 -32.73 -12.83 -19.84
N GLY A 19 -33.76 -13.34 -19.17
CA GLY A 19 -33.98 -13.12 -17.74
C GLY A 19 -32.83 -13.64 -16.89
N GLY A 20 -32.30 -14.82 -17.22
CA GLY A 20 -31.12 -15.40 -16.57
C GLY A 20 -29.87 -14.53 -16.75
N LEU A 21 -29.62 -14.03 -17.96
CA LEU A 21 -28.49 -13.13 -18.24
C LEU A 21 -28.60 -11.80 -17.49
N VAL A 22 -29.80 -11.22 -17.42
CA VAL A 22 -30.04 -9.99 -16.65
C VAL A 22 -29.79 -10.21 -15.16
N LEU A 23 -30.24 -11.33 -14.60
CA LEU A 23 -29.99 -11.69 -13.20
C LEU A 23 -28.50 -11.89 -12.91
N VAL A 24 -27.78 -12.60 -13.80
CA VAL A 24 -26.32 -12.76 -13.67
C VAL A 24 -25.61 -11.41 -13.73
N ALA A 25 -25.98 -10.54 -14.67
CA ALA A 25 -25.42 -9.20 -14.77
C ALA A 25 -25.70 -8.36 -13.51
N ALA A 26 -26.90 -8.47 -12.93
CA ALA A 26 -27.25 -7.80 -11.67
C ALA A 26 -26.44 -8.35 -10.48
N GLN A 27 -26.27 -9.68 -10.40
CA GLN A 27 -25.46 -10.33 -9.36
C GLN A 27 -23.98 -9.93 -9.46
N ILE A 28 -23.41 -9.87 -10.67
CA ILE A 28 -22.02 -9.43 -10.87
C ILE A 28 -21.85 -7.98 -10.39
N ARG A 29 -22.81 -7.09 -10.69
CA ARG A 29 -22.78 -5.71 -10.21
C ARG A 29 -22.81 -5.63 -8.68
N GLN A 30 -23.71 -6.38 -8.04
CA GLN A 30 -23.80 -6.41 -6.57
C GLN A 30 -22.54 -7.01 -5.92
N SER A 31 -22.01 -8.11 -6.44
CA SER A 31 -20.76 -8.71 -5.95
C SER A 31 -19.57 -7.76 -6.09
N THR A 32 -19.55 -6.97 -7.16
CA THR A 32 -18.50 -5.97 -7.40
C THR A 32 -18.60 -4.83 -6.38
N GLU A 33 -19.81 -4.37 -6.06
CA GLU A 33 -20.04 -3.32 -5.06
C GLU A 33 -19.64 -3.77 -3.64
N ILE A 34 -20.00 -5.00 -3.25
CA ILE A 34 -19.61 -5.56 -1.94
C ILE A 34 -18.09 -5.73 -1.84
N THR A 35 -17.45 -6.24 -2.89
CA THR A 35 -15.99 -6.41 -2.93
C THR A 35 -15.28 -5.06 -2.82
N ARG A 36 -15.81 -4.01 -3.45
CA ARG A 36 -15.29 -2.64 -3.33
C ARG A 36 -15.35 -2.11 -1.90
N VAL A 37 -16.49 -2.29 -1.22
CA VAL A 37 -16.65 -1.87 0.18
C VAL A 37 -15.69 -2.62 1.12
N GLN A 38 -15.47 -3.92 0.88
CA GLN A 38 -14.54 -4.73 1.67
C GLN A 38 -13.07 -4.33 1.46
N LEU A 39 -12.68 -4.00 0.23
CA LEU A 39 -11.33 -3.49 -0.08
C LEU A 39 -11.07 -2.14 0.57
N ASP A 40 -12.02 -1.20 0.47
CA ASP A 40 -11.89 0.11 1.10
C ASP A 40 -11.84 -0.01 2.63
N THR A 41 -12.68 -0.86 3.21
CA THR A 41 -12.67 -1.13 4.66
C THR A 41 -11.34 -1.71 5.11
N SER A 42 -10.77 -2.66 4.37
CA SER A 42 -9.47 -3.27 4.69
C SER A 42 -8.34 -2.25 4.64
N VAL A 43 -8.29 -1.39 3.61
CA VAL A 43 -7.31 -0.32 3.52
C VAL A 43 -7.45 0.63 4.69
N GLN A 44 -8.65 1.11 5.01
CA GLN A 44 -8.88 1.99 6.16
C GLN A 44 -8.54 1.33 7.51
N GLN A 45 -8.72 0.02 7.65
CA GLN A 45 -8.32 -0.72 8.86
C GLN A 45 -6.80 -0.80 9.00
N ASN A 46 -6.08 -1.03 7.89
CA ASN A 46 -4.62 -1.01 7.89
C ASN A 46 -4.09 0.39 8.25
N TRP A 47 -4.64 1.45 7.65
CA TRP A 47 -4.32 2.85 8.00
C TRP A 47 -4.51 3.12 9.49
N ARG A 48 -5.67 2.75 10.04
CA ARG A 48 -5.94 2.92 11.47
C ARG A 48 -5.04 2.10 12.38
N THR A 49 -4.56 0.94 11.92
CA THR A 49 -3.66 0.10 12.71
C THR A 49 -2.28 0.75 12.83
N VAL A 50 -1.72 1.23 11.72
CA VAL A 50 -0.43 1.95 11.74
C VAL A 50 -0.56 3.32 12.41
N ASP A 51 -1.64 4.06 12.16
CA ASP A 51 -1.87 5.31 12.90
C ASP A 51 -2.13 5.06 14.39
N GLY A 52 -2.68 3.90 14.74
CA GLY A 52 -2.86 3.46 16.12
C GLY A 52 -1.52 3.24 16.83
N THR A 53 -0.52 2.67 16.15
CA THR A 53 0.83 2.54 16.74
C THR A 53 1.50 3.91 16.93
N ARG A 54 1.19 4.90 16.08
CA ARG A 54 1.68 6.29 16.20
C ARG A 54 1.07 7.08 17.36
N GLN A 55 -0.11 6.70 17.82
CA GLN A 55 -0.83 7.40 18.89
C GLN A 55 -0.30 7.05 20.29
N GLY A 56 0.57 6.04 20.41
CA GLY A 56 1.26 5.75 21.66
C GLY A 56 2.30 6.84 21.97
N GLU A 57 2.22 7.44 23.15
CA GLU A 57 3.19 8.47 23.60
C GLU A 57 4.64 7.97 23.50
N GLU A 58 4.87 6.70 23.81
CA GLU A 58 6.20 6.08 23.73
C GLU A 58 6.69 5.99 22.28
N PHE A 59 5.88 5.51 21.35
CA PHE A 59 6.28 5.46 19.95
C PHE A 59 6.49 6.86 19.35
N ALA A 60 5.70 7.85 19.75
CA ALA A 60 5.92 9.23 19.33
C ALA A 60 7.31 9.74 19.76
N LYS A 61 7.78 9.39 20.96
CA LYS A 61 9.15 9.68 21.41
C LYS A 61 10.19 8.95 20.57
N VAL A 62 9.95 7.67 20.24
CA VAL A 62 10.84 6.88 19.36
C VAL A 62 10.93 7.50 17.97
N LEU A 63 9.80 7.89 17.38
CA LEU A 63 9.75 8.54 16.08
C LEU A 63 10.46 9.89 16.10
N ALA A 64 10.20 10.75 17.10
CA ALA A 64 10.89 12.02 17.27
C ALA A 64 12.41 11.81 17.42
N LYS A 65 12.82 10.84 18.24
CA LYS A 65 14.22 10.45 18.42
C LYS A 65 14.86 9.97 17.12
N SER A 66 14.15 9.25 16.27
CA SER A 66 14.65 8.84 14.95
C SER A 66 14.91 10.02 14.01
N ILE A 67 14.18 11.13 14.19
CA ILE A 67 14.33 12.34 13.39
C ILE A 67 15.47 13.22 13.94
N GLU A 68 15.48 13.44 15.26
CA GLU A 68 16.39 14.39 15.90
C GLU A 68 17.75 13.77 16.25
N ASN A 69 17.76 12.55 16.80
CA ASN A 69 18.93 11.88 17.34
C ASN A 69 18.97 10.36 17.02
N PRO A 70 18.95 9.98 15.73
CA PRO A 70 18.88 8.58 15.30
C PRO A 70 20.02 7.69 15.81
N GLN A 71 21.18 8.26 16.13
CA GLN A 71 22.30 7.51 16.71
C GLN A 71 22.04 6.98 18.12
N ASP A 72 21.08 7.58 18.83
CA ASP A 72 20.76 7.22 20.21
C ASP A 72 19.68 6.13 20.27
N LEU A 73 19.15 5.71 19.12
CA LEU A 73 18.15 4.64 19.02
C LEU A 73 18.72 3.34 19.57
N THR A 74 17.97 2.74 20.49
CA THR A 74 18.20 1.38 20.96
C THR A 74 17.79 0.38 19.87
N LEU A 75 18.25 -0.87 20.02
CA LEU A 75 17.85 -1.94 19.12
C LEU A 75 16.34 -2.20 19.13
N ALA A 76 15.68 -2.09 20.29
CA ALA A 76 14.23 -2.26 20.39
C ALA A 76 13.48 -1.17 19.62
N GLU A 77 13.88 0.09 19.83
CA GLU A 77 13.34 1.25 19.10
C GLU A 77 13.57 1.11 17.59
N PHE A 78 14.71 0.54 17.16
CA PHE A 78 14.96 0.25 15.76
C PHE A 78 13.95 -0.77 15.19
N PHE A 79 13.64 -1.85 15.91
CA PHE A 79 12.64 -2.84 15.46
C PHE A 79 11.23 -2.25 15.41
N GLU A 80 10.88 -1.37 16.34
CA GLU A 80 9.60 -0.65 16.29
C GLU A 80 9.49 0.22 15.04
N LEU A 81 10.57 0.95 14.70
CA LEU A 81 10.62 1.75 13.48
C LEU A 81 10.62 0.90 12.21
N ASP A 82 11.31 -0.24 12.20
CA ASP A 82 11.33 -1.18 11.08
C ASP A 82 9.92 -1.70 10.75
N ALA A 83 9.21 -2.18 11.77
CA ALA A 83 7.81 -2.62 11.62
C ALA A 83 6.89 -1.48 11.18
N TYR A 84 7.12 -0.27 11.68
CA TYR A 84 6.37 0.92 11.29
C TYR A 84 6.56 1.25 9.81
N TYR A 85 7.80 1.37 9.33
CA TYR A 85 8.06 1.72 7.94
C TYR A 85 7.61 0.62 6.98
N GLN A 86 7.72 -0.66 7.37
CA GLN A 86 7.12 -1.76 6.60
C GLN A 86 5.60 -1.60 6.48
N GLY A 87 4.91 -1.28 7.59
CA GLY A 87 3.46 -1.07 7.57
C GLY A 87 3.02 0.10 6.68
N VAL A 88 3.81 1.18 6.62
CA VAL A 88 3.58 2.29 5.68
C VAL A 88 3.71 1.84 4.23
N LEU A 89 4.69 0.99 3.92
CA LEU A 89 4.89 0.48 2.56
C LEU A 89 3.78 -0.46 2.13
N ASP A 90 3.35 -1.37 3.01
CA ASP A 90 2.23 -2.28 2.74
C ASP A 90 0.93 -1.48 2.43
N GLN A 91 0.74 -0.33 3.08
CA GLN A 91 -0.37 0.58 2.79
C GLN A 91 -0.24 1.26 1.43
N LEU A 92 0.95 1.75 1.09
CA LEU A 92 1.20 2.36 -0.21
C LEU A 92 1.03 1.34 -1.34
N GLU A 93 1.48 0.10 -1.15
CA GLU A 93 1.26 -1.00 -2.11
C GLU A 93 -0.22 -1.32 -2.27
N ALA A 94 -0.99 -1.37 -1.18
CA ALA A 94 -2.44 -1.59 -1.24
C ALA A 94 -3.15 -0.46 -2.01
N VAL A 95 -2.74 0.79 -1.80
CA VAL A 95 -3.27 1.93 -2.56
C VAL A 95 -2.84 1.86 -4.02
N ALA A 96 -1.63 1.40 -4.32
CA ALA A 96 -1.16 1.26 -5.68
C ALA A 96 -2.03 0.27 -6.48
N LYS A 97 -2.31 -0.90 -5.91
CA LYS A 97 -3.23 -1.90 -6.47
C LYS A 97 -4.64 -1.34 -6.70
N HIS A 98 -5.11 -0.42 -5.85
CA HIS A 98 -6.39 0.26 -6.05
C HIS A 98 -6.38 1.17 -7.28
N VAL A 99 -5.30 1.92 -7.52
CA VAL A 99 -5.16 2.74 -8.72
C VAL A 99 -5.09 1.87 -9.98
N GLU A 100 -4.28 0.82 -9.97
CA GLU A 100 -4.13 -0.09 -11.12
C GLU A 100 -5.43 -0.80 -11.52
N SER A 101 -6.26 -1.13 -10.54
CA SER A 101 -7.58 -1.73 -10.78
C SER A 101 -8.63 -0.74 -11.31
N GLY A 102 -8.28 0.55 -11.42
CA GLY A 102 -9.21 1.63 -11.78
C GLY A 102 -10.22 1.98 -10.67
N TYR A 103 -9.95 1.56 -9.43
CA TYR A 103 -10.79 1.90 -8.27
C TYR A 103 -10.54 3.34 -7.81
N ARG A 104 -9.31 3.85 -7.97
CA ARG A 104 -8.95 5.25 -7.71
C ARG A 104 -8.52 5.94 -9.00
N GLU A 105 -8.97 7.17 -9.18
CA GLU A 105 -8.62 8.03 -10.31
C GLU A 105 -7.32 8.82 -10.08
N GLU A 106 -6.81 8.81 -8.86
CA GLU A 106 -5.56 9.49 -8.50
C GLU A 106 -4.35 8.75 -9.08
N SER A 107 -3.37 9.49 -9.62
CA SER A 107 -2.14 8.88 -10.14
C SER A 107 -1.27 8.35 -9.01
N LEU A 108 -0.58 7.23 -9.24
CA LEU A 108 0.42 6.69 -8.32
C LEU A 108 1.46 7.76 -7.97
N GLU A 109 1.94 8.51 -8.95
CA GLU A 109 2.92 9.59 -8.75
C GLU A 109 2.46 10.62 -7.70
N ASN A 110 1.18 11.04 -7.71
CA ASN A 110 0.65 11.97 -6.72
C ASN A 110 0.57 11.34 -5.32
N ILE A 111 0.12 10.09 -5.25
CA ILE A 111 0.03 9.37 -3.97
C ILE A 111 1.42 9.22 -3.36
N PHE A 112 2.40 8.78 -4.15
CA PHE A 112 3.76 8.57 -3.67
C PHE A 112 4.46 9.88 -3.35
N SER A 113 4.39 10.92 -4.20
CA SER A 113 5.05 12.21 -3.93
C SER A 113 4.52 12.88 -2.66
N ASN A 114 3.20 12.85 -2.44
CA ASN A 114 2.58 13.44 -1.24
C ASN A 114 2.95 12.69 0.06
N ASN A 115 3.13 11.37 -0.02
CA ASN A 115 3.40 10.55 1.17
C ASN A 115 4.90 10.34 1.41
N ALA A 116 5.73 10.35 0.37
CA ALA A 116 7.16 10.08 0.46
C ALA A 116 7.87 11.10 1.35
N GLU A 117 7.53 12.39 1.25
CA GLU A 117 8.14 13.41 2.11
C GLU A 117 7.72 13.25 3.57
N ILE A 118 6.44 12.97 3.83
CA ILE A 118 5.89 12.84 5.19
C ILE A 118 6.50 11.65 5.93
N TYR A 119 6.58 10.50 5.27
CA TYR A 119 7.03 9.26 5.89
C TYR A 119 8.52 9.03 5.75
N PHE A 120 9.10 9.38 4.60
CA PHE A 120 10.48 9.07 4.25
C PHE A 120 11.35 10.31 4.05
N GLY A 121 10.91 11.49 4.49
CA GLY A 121 11.68 12.73 4.36
C GLY A 121 12.86 12.86 5.32
N ASN A 122 12.82 12.19 6.47
CA ASN A 122 13.85 12.29 7.50
C ASN A 122 15.07 11.39 7.23
N ALA A 123 16.23 11.74 7.79
CA ALA A 123 17.50 11.06 7.50
C ALA A 123 17.50 9.57 7.86
N PHE A 124 16.85 9.18 8.97
CA PHE A 124 16.71 7.77 9.35
C PHE A 124 15.89 7.01 8.31
N ALA A 125 14.70 7.51 7.97
CA ALA A 125 13.77 6.85 7.06
C ALA A 125 14.37 6.68 5.65
N LYS A 126 15.04 7.72 5.13
CA LYS A 126 15.74 7.65 3.83
C LYS A 126 16.74 6.51 3.79
N ALA A 127 17.51 6.39 4.84
CA ALA A 127 18.52 5.37 4.90
C ALA A 127 17.98 3.97 5.22
N TRP A 128 16.90 3.90 5.99
CA TRP A 128 16.15 2.67 6.17
C TRP A 128 15.66 2.15 4.80
N VAL A 129 15.09 3.02 3.96
CA VAL A 129 14.68 2.68 2.58
C VAL A 129 15.88 2.19 1.77
N VAL A 130 16.99 2.94 1.74
CA VAL A 130 18.19 2.50 1.01
C VAL A 130 18.64 1.12 1.49
N ARG A 131 18.76 0.90 2.80
CA ARG A 131 19.20 -0.40 3.35
C ARG A 131 18.26 -1.55 2.98
N HIS A 132 16.95 -1.32 3.10
CA HIS A 132 15.95 -2.36 2.93
C HIS A 132 15.81 -2.75 1.44
N TYR A 133 15.96 -1.78 0.54
CA TYR A 133 15.72 -1.95 -0.90
C TYR A 133 17.00 -2.07 -1.74
N SER A 134 18.19 -1.71 -1.22
CA SER A 134 19.46 -1.84 -1.97
C SER A 134 19.88 -3.28 -2.26
N LYS A 135 19.23 -4.28 -1.65
CA LYS A 135 19.57 -5.70 -1.78
C LYS A 135 18.50 -6.55 -2.47
N GLN A 136 17.33 -5.99 -2.76
CA GLN A 136 16.24 -6.73 -3.40
C GLN A 136 16.22 -6.43 -4.92
N ASN A 137 16.57 -7.46 -5.70
CA ASN A 137 16.67 -7.46 -7.16
C ASN A 137 15.30 -7.28 -7.85
N ASP A 138 15.29 -6.47 -8.91
CA ASP A 138 14.46 -6.51 -10.13
C ASP A 138 12.92 -6.51 -10.04
N GLN A 139 12.30 -6.65 -8.87
CA GLN A 139 10.85 -6.77 -8.73
C GLN A 139 10.13 -5.53 -8.23
N PHE A 140 10.87 -4.48 -7.86
CA PHE A 140 10.22 -3.28 -7.38
C PHE A 140 9.64 -2.47 -8.54
N GLU A 141 8.30 -2.41 -8.53
CA GLU A 141 7.47 -1.51 -9.32
C GLU A 141 8.03 -0.07 -9.27
N ASP A 142 7.87 0.67 -10.37
CA ASP A 142 8.45 2.00 -10.63
C ASP A 142 8.35 3.01 -9.45
N TRP A 143 7.41 2.82 -8.52
CA TRP A 143 7.23 3.66 -7.34
C TRP A 143 8.34 3.56 -6.29
N VAL A 144 9.05 2.44 -6.17
CA VAL A 144 10.22 2.35 -5.26
C VAL A 144 11.38 3.16 -5.78
N GLN A 145 11.51 3.31 -7.10
CA GLN A 145 12.50 4.21 -7.68
C GLN A 145 12.17 5.67 -7.34
N VAL A 146 10.88 6.03 -7.25
CA VAL A 146 10.46 7.36 -6.76
C VAL A 146 10.80 7.55 -5.28
N LEU A 147 10.59 6.53 -4.44
CA LEU A 147 11.00 6.57 -3.02
C LEU A 147 12.52 6.66 -2.86
N LEU A 148 13.29 5.88 -3.63
CA LEU A 148 14.75 5.91 -3.63
C LEU A 148 15.29 7.24 -4.17
N ALA A 149 14.71 7.79 -5.24
CA ALA A 149 15.08 9.11 -5.76
C ALA A 149 14.80 10.21 -4.73
N THR A 150 13.65 10.15 -4.06
CA THR A 150 13.32 11.06 -2.95
C THR A 150 14.31 10.91 -1.79
N ALA A 151 14.72 9.69 -1.47
CA ALA A 151 15.71 9.40 -0.43
C ALA A 151 17.13 9.85 -0.80
N GLN A 152 17.53 9.71 -2.07
CA GLN A 152 18.88 10.03 -2.58
C GLN A 152 19.05 11.50 -2.96
N SER A 153 17.97 12.22 -3.25
CA SER A 153 17.99 13.67 -3.56
C SER A 153 18.41 14.57 -2.40
N VAL A 154 18.55 14.00 -1.19
CA VAL A 154 19.06 14.69 0.00
C VAL A 154 20.35 13.99 0.44
N ASP A 155 21.43 14.77 0.52
CA ASP A 155 22.82 14.37 0.73
C ASP A 155 23.01 13.10 1.57
N SER A 156 23.13 11.95 0.88
CA SER A 156 23.32 10.61 1.44
C SER A 156 24.75 10.39 1.96
N GLY A 157 25.68 11.32 1.69
CA GLY A 157 27.09 11.24 2.08
C GLY A 157 27.31 11.23 3.59
N GLY A 158 26.39 11.79 4.37
CA GLY A 158 26.45 11.79 5.83
C GLY A 158 25.97 10.51 6.51
N PHE A 159 25.11 9.72 5.86
CA PHE A 159 24.51 8.53 6.47
C PHE A 159 25.42 7.30 6.32
N GLU A 160 25.88 6.98 5.11
CA GLU A 160 26.70 5.78 4.90
C GLU A 160 28.02 5.80 5.69
N ALA A 161 28.65 6.98 5.81
CA ALA A 161 29.85 7.15 6.62
C ALA A 161 29.63 6.99 8.13
N LYS A 162 28.41 7.27 8.63
CA LYS A 162 28.10 7.34 10.06
C LYS A 162 27.50 6.05 10.64
N TYR A 163 26.78 5.27 9.83
CA TYR A 163 26.07 4.05 10.28
C TYR A 163 26.73 2.72 9.88
N HIS A 164 27.85 2.76 9.15
CA HIS A 164 28.61 1.55 8.81
C HIS A 164 29.14 0.80 10.06
N GLY A 165 29.30 1.49 11.20
CA GLY A 165 29.70 0.90 12.48
C GLY A 165 28.57 0.17 13.21
N VAL A 166 27.44 0.86 13.44
CA VAL A 166 26.27 0.30 14.16
C VAL A 166 25.68 -0.92 13.45
N LEU A 167 25.77 -0.96 12.12
CA LEU A 167 25.20 -2.02 11.30
C LEU A 167 26.11 -3.24 11.11
N LYS A 168 27.40 -3.17 11.49
CA LYS A 168 28.31 -4.33 11.44
C LYS A 168 28.11 -5.30 12.61
N ASP A 169 27.60 -4.79 13.72
CA ASP A 169 27.46 -5.53 14.98
C ASP A 169 26.11 -6.26 15.12
N ILE A 170 25.20 -6.06 14.16
CA ILE A 170 23.94 -6.80 14.03
C ILE A 170 24.13 -7.86 12.94
N LYS A 171 24.75 -8.98 13.31
CA LYS A 171 24.84 -10.21 12.51
C LYS A 171 24.15 -11.36 13.21
#